data_AF-A0A453QWS0-F1
#
_entry.id   AF-A0A453QWS0-F1
#
_cell.length_a   1.000
_cell.length_b   1.000
_cell.length_c   1.000
_cell.angle_alpha   90.00
_cell.angle_beta   90.00
_cell.angle_gamma   90.00
#
_symmetry.space_group_name_H-M   'P 1'
#
loop_
_entity.id
_entity.type
_entity.pdbx_description
1 polymer ?
#
loop_
_entity_poly.entity_id
_entity_poly.type
_entity_poly.pdbx_seq_one_letter_code
_entity_poly.pdbx_strand_id
1 'polypeptide(L)'
;MGGNWDTTNAASFIRYTAGKGYKIYGWELGNELSGTGVGTKVGVAQYVKDAIALKTTVDAIYRGSPEKPLVLAPGGFFDARWYGEFIAKTKPDMLNVVTHHIYNLGAGVDRDTQLMDRILNPKALDGMAGPFRDLQGLLKAAGTSAVAWVGESGGAYNSGHHLVTDAFVFSFWFLDQLGMSAKFDTKSYCRQSFIGGNYGLLNTTTFQPNPDYYSALLWHRLMGTKVLEAKFTGSNMVRAYAHCAKHAVSDPDDPTTPSHHHSNIDRLIIH
;
A
#
# COMPACT_ATOMS: atom_id res chain seq x y z
N MET A 1 -4.72 24.38 -9.38
CA MET A 1 -4.39 25.09 -8.11
C MET A 1 -2.88 25.14 -8.03
N GLY A 2 -2.30 26.30 -7.72
CA GLY A 2 -0.86 26.52 -7.90
C GLY A 2 -0.30 27.52 -6.90
N GLY A 3 0.44 26.99 -5.95
CA GLY A 3 1.17 27.70 -4.90
C GLY A 3 1.94 26.68 -4.09
N ASN A 4 3.01 27.11 -3.43
CA ASN A 4 3.73 26.21 -2.53
C ASN A 4 2.81 25.75 -1.40
N TRP A 5 2.90 24.48 -1.02
CA TRP A 5 2.19 23.98 0.16
C TRP A 5 2.66 24.72 1.42
N ASP A 6 1.72 25.26 2.19
CA ASP A 6 1.99 25.87 3.49
C ASP A 6 2.16 24.79 4.55
N THR A 7 3.40 24.64 5.02
CA THR A 7 3.79 23.63 6.01
C THR A 7 3.37 23.98 7.43
N THR A 8 2.87 25.19 7.71
CA THR A 8 2.68 25.71 9.07
C THR A 8 1.80 24.80 9.94
N ASN A 9 0.65 24.37 9.40
CA ASN A 9 -0.26 23.50 10.14
C ASN A 9 0.34 22.10 10.38
N ALA A 10 0.92 21.49 9.35
CA ALA A 10 1.55 20.17 9.46
C ALA A 10 2.74 20.20 10.44
N ALA A 11 3.61 21.21 10.36
CA ALA A 11 4.73 21.37 11.28
C ALA A 11 4.25 21.52 12.74
N SER A 12 3.16 22.25 12.98
CA SER A 12 2.55 22.36 14.31
C SER A 12 2.07 21.00 14.82
N PHE A 13 1.34 20.24 14.00
CA PHE A 13 0.83 18.92 14.38
C PHE A 13 1.96 17.89 14.61
N ILE A 14 2.98 17.88 13.75
CA ILE A 14 4.14 16.99 13.89
C ILE A 14 4.92 17.33 15.17
N ARG A 15 5.12 18.61 15.50
CA ARG A 15 5.74 19.01 16.77
C ARG A 15 4.93 18.60 17.98
N TYR A 16 3.60 18.73 17.91
CA TYR A 16 2.71 18.31 18.98
C TYR A 16 2.84 16.81 19.25
N THR A 17 2.75 15.98 18.21
CA THR A 17 2.85 14.51 18.35
C THR A 17 4.22 14.09 18.86
N ALA A 18 5.30 14.70 18.34
CA ALA A 18 6.66 14.47 18.83
C ALA A 18 6.82 14.88 20.30
N GLY A 19 6.31 16.04 20.69
CA GLY A 19 6.36 16.55 22.07
C GLY A 19 5.53 15.72 23.07
N LYS A 20 4.50 15.02 22.58
CA LYS A 20 3.73 14.04 23.36
C LYS A 20 4.38 12.65 23.42
N GLY A 21 5.47 12.41 22.69
CA GLY A 21 6.12 11.12 22.59
C GLY A 21 5.31 10.07 21.81
N TYR A 22 4.39 10.49 20.95
CA TYR A 22 3.62 9.56 20.12
C TYR A 22 4.51 8.95 19.04
N LYS A 23 4.45 7.62 18.93
CA LYS A 23 5.16 6.89 17.88
C LYS A 23 4.37 6.97 16.58
N ILE A 24 4.81 7.84 15.69
CA ILE A 24 4.26 7.96 14.34
C ILE A 24 5.13 7.17 13.38
N TYR A 25 4.54 6.24 12.65
CA TYR A 25 5.29 5.39 11.71
C TYR A 25 5.69 6.15 10.44
N GLY A 26 4.79 6.99 9.94
CA GLY A 26 5.10 7.88 8.82
C GLY A 26 4.03 8.92 8.56
N TRP A 27 4.36 9.85 7.68
CA TRP A 27 3.52 10.97 7.26
C TRP A 27 3.29 10.93 5.76
N GLU A 28 2.05 11.18 5.36
CA GLU A 28 1.65 11.34 3.96
C GLU A 28 1.14 12.75 3.71
N LEU A 29 1.20 13.20 2.45
CA LEU A 29 0.73 14.51 2.04
C LEU A 29 -0.33 14.43 0.95
N GLY A 30 -1.58 14.65 1.35
CA GLY A 30 -2.72 14.65 0.45
C GLY A 30 -3.17 13.24 0.06
N ASN A 31 -4.30 13.19 -0.65
CA ASN A 31 -4.95 11.96 -1.08
C ASN A 31 -5.41 12.12 -2.53
N GLU A 32 -4.98 11.22 -3.41
CA GLU A 32 -5.36 11.13 -4.82
C GLU A 32 -5.14 12.42 -5.62
N LEU A 33 -4.05 13.13 -5.29
CA LEU A 33 -3.67 14.39 -5.96
C LEU A 33 -2.82 14.18 -7.22
N SER A 34 -2.24 12.99 -7.38
CA SER A 34 -1.33 12.64 -8.47
C SER A 34 -2.07 12.21 -9.74
N GLY A 35 -1.42 12.42 -10.90
CA GLY A 35 -1.85 11.86 -12.18
C GLY A 35 -3.29 12.24 -12.55
N THR A 36 -4.13 11.21 -12.76
CA THR A 36 -5.54 11.40 -13.14
C THR A 36 -6.39 11.95 -12.02
N GLY A 37 -5.97 11.84 -10.75
CA GLY A 37 -6.50 12.43 -9.52
C GLY A 37 -8.02 12.42 -9.27
N VAL A 38 -8.43 12.42 -8.00
CA VAL A 38 -9.85 12.54 -7.64
C VAL A 38 -10.11 13.96 -7.12
N GLY A 39 -10.83 14.75 -7.93
CA GLY A 39 -11.05 16.16 -7.65
C GLY A 39 -9.82 17.02 -7.94
N THR A 40 -9.12 17.47 -6.90
CA THR A 40 -7.96 18.38 -7.06
C THR A 40 -6.74 17.63 -7.55
N LYS A 41 -6.01 18.23 -8.50
CA LYS A 41 -4.80 17.65 -9.08
C LYS A 41 -3.63 18.59 -8.88
N VAL A 42 -2.48 18.01 -8.50
CA VAL A 42 -1.23 18.73 -8.33
C VAL A 42 -0.24 18.23 -9.38
N GLY A 43 0.30 19.17 -10.16
CA GLY A 43 1.34 18.84 -11.14
C GLY A 43 2.58 18.29 -10.42
N VAL A 44 3.21 17.28 -11.00
CA VAL A 44 4.36 16.57 -10.42
C VAL A 44 5.47 17.52 -9.96
N ALA A 45 5.77 18.59 -10.71
CA ALA A 45 6.80 19.55 -10.33
C ALA A 45 6.48 20.30 -9.02
N GLN A 46 5.20 20.57 -8.74
CA GLN A 46 4.79 21.17 -7.48
C GLN A 46 4.77 20.13 -6.36
N TYR A 47 4.21 18.95 -6.63
CA TYR A 47 4.12 17.90 -5.63
C TYR A 47 5.49 17.41 -5.14
N VAL A 48 6.51 17.37 -6.01
CA VAL A 48 7.90 17.10 -5.61
C VAL A 48 8.40 18.13 -4.58
N LYS A 49 8.12 19.42 -4.79
CA LYS A 49 8.52 20.47 -3.82
C LYS A 49 7.81 20.27 -2.49
N ASP A 50 6.53 19.93 -2.53
CA ASP A 50 5.71 19.76 -1.34
C ASP A 50 6.12 18.52 -0.53
N ALA A 51 6.42 17.40 -1.21
CA ALA A 51 6.97 16.20 -0.58
C ALA A 51 8.35 16.44 0.06
N ILE A 52 9.24 17.17 -0.62
CA ILE A 52 10.54 17.56 -0.05
C ILE A 52 10.37 18.49 1.16
N ALA A 53 9.39 19.41 1.11
CA ALA A 53 9.08 20.28 2.24
C ALA A 53 8.57 19.47 3.46
N LEU A 54 7.74 18.45 3.24
CA LEU A 54 7.33 17.52 4.31
C LEU A 54 8.53 16.79 4.90
N LYS A 55 9.39 16.19 4.05
CA LYS A 55 10.61 15.47 4.51
C LYS A 55 11.53 16.36 5.32
N THR A 56 11.78 17.57 4.84
CA THR A 56 12.62 18.56 5.53
C THR A 56 12.02 18.94 6.89
N THR A 57 10.70 19.10 6.95
CA THR A 57 9.99 19.43 8.19
C THR A 57 10.08 18.29 9.21
N VAL A 58 9.85 17.05 8.78
CA VAL A 58 9.99 15.85 9.63
C VAL A 58 11.42 15.73 10.14
N ASP A 59 12.43 15.85 9.27
CA ASP A 59 13.84 15.77 9.65
C ASP A 59 14.26 16.84 10.65
N ALA A 60 13.73 18.05 10.51
CA ALA A 60 14.03 19.16 11.42
C ALA A 60 13.40 18.95 12.80
N ILE A 61 12.15 18.48 12.86
CA ILE A 61 11.43 18.26 14.12
C ILE A 61 12.02 17.06 14.88
N TYR A 62 12.36 15.98 14.17
CA TYR A 62 12.95 14.77 14.75
C TYR A 62 14.49 14.79 14.75
N ARG A 63 15.10 15.99 14.73
CA ARG A 63 16.57 16.10 14.77
C ARG A 63 17.09 15.59 16.11
N GLY A 64 18.00 14.62 16.05
CA GLY A 64 18.56 13.99 17.25
C GLY A 64 17.69 12.88 17.84
N SER A 65 16.49 12.64 17.28
CA SER A 65 15.69 11.47 17.64
C SER A 65 16.34 10.18 17.10
N PRO A 66 16.31 9.07 17.86
CA PRO A 66 16.87 7.80 17.42
C PRO A 66 16.08 7.18 16.27
N GLU A 67 14.78 7.46 16.20
CA GLU A 67 13.88 7.02 15.14
C GLU A 67 13.16 8.22 14.52
N LYS A 68 13.01 8.20 13.20
CA LYS A 68 12.29 9.20 12.43
C LYS A 68 11.12 8.56 11.68
N PRO A 69 9.93 9.17 11.70
CA PRO A 69 8.83 8.72 10.86
C PRO A 69 9.21 8.75 9.38
N LEU A 70 8.69 7.80 8.61
CA LEU A 70 8.84 7.76 7.16
C LEU A 70 8.05 8.92 6.52
N VAL A 71 8.45 9.34 5.32
CA VAL A 71 7.62 10.16 4.44
C VAL A 71 7.19 9.32 3.24
N LEU A 72 5.88 9.25 3.04
CA LEU A 72 5.24 8.46 2.00
C LEU A 72 4.44 9.37 1.07
N ALA A 73 4.47 9.05 -0.22
CA ALA A 73 3.80 9.84 -1.25
C ALA A 73 3.71 9.02 -2.57
N PRO A 74 2.84 9.34 -3.53
CA PRO A 74 1.90 10.45 -3.51
C PRO A 74 0.50 10.12 -2.98
N GLY A 75 0.23 8.87 -2.59
CA GLY A 75 -1.10 8.45 -2.11
C GLY A 75 -2.17 8.58 -3.20
N GLY A 76 -1.92 8.07 -4.41
CA GLY A 76 -2.89 8.16 -5.51
C GLY A 76 -2.83 6.99 -6.47
N PHE A 77 -3.64 7.01 -7.53
CA PHE A 77 -3.59 5.97 -8.56
C PHE A 77 -2.29 6.02 -9.35
N PHE A 78 -1.74 4.85 -9.67
CA PHE A 78 -0.50 4.74 -10.43
C PHE A 78 -0.68 5.28 -11.85
N ASP A 79 0.12 6.30 -12.20
CA ASP A 79 0.27 6.83 -13.56
C ASP A 79 1.76 6.78 -13.89
N ALA A 80 2.14 5.96 -14.88
CA ALA A 80 3.55 5.65 -15.14
C ALA A 80 4.38 6.91 -15.46
N ARG A 81 3.81 7.89 -16.17
CA ARG A 81 4.51 9.12 -16.53
C ARG A 81 4.69 10.02 -15.31
N TRP A 82 3.62 10.25 -14.56
CA TRP A 82 3.63 11.09 -13.37
C TRP A 82 4.55 10.50 -12.31
N TYR A 83 4.44 9.20 -12.02
CA TYR A 83 5.27 8.51 -11.04
C TYR A 83 6.73 8.45 -11.47
N GLY A 84 7.01 8.17 -12.75
CA GLY A 84 8.38 8.19 -13.27
C GLY A 84 9.04 9.56 -13.11
N GLU A 85 8.32 10.63 -13.44
CA GLU A 85 8.81 12.00 -13.25
C GLU A 85 8.95 12.37 -11.77
N PHE A 86 8.02 11.93 -10.92
CA PHE A 86 8.05 12.17 -9.48
C PHE A 86 9.28 11.53 -8.85
N ILE A 87 9.48 10.23 -9.08
CA ILE A 87 10.61 9.44 -8.55
C ILE A 87 11.93 10.01 -9.06
N ALA A 88 12.04 10.35 -10.35
CA ALA A 88 13.27 10.91 -10.90
C ALA A 88 13.64 12.28 -10.32
N LYS A 89 12.64 13.09 -9.94
CA LYS A 89 12.84 14.45 -9.40
C LYS A 89 12.94 14.51 -7.88
N THR A 90 12.37 13.52 -7.17
CA THR A 90 12.70 13.32 -5.76
C THR A 90 14.09 12.70 -5.71
N LYS A 91 15.10 13.58 -5.52
CA LYS A 91 16.50 13.19 -5.34
C LYS A 91 16.62 12.01 -4.35
N PRO A 92 17.71 11.21 -4.44
CA PRO A 92 17.97 10.17 -3.45
C PRO A 92 17.78 10.68 -2.01
N ASP A 93 17.17 9.84 -1.16
CA ASP A 93 16.94 10.06 0.27
C ASP A 93 15.92 11.14 0.67
N MET A 94 15.24 11.76 -0.30
CA MET A 94 14.18 12.75 -0.04
C MET A 94 12.77 12.13 0.05
N LEU A 95 12.65 10.84 -0.20
CA LEU A 95 11.41 10.07 -0.09
C LEU A 95 11.71 8.67 0.43
N ASN A 96 10.93 8.19 1.39
CA ASN A 96 11.11 6.85 1.94
C ASN A 96 10.26 5.80 1.23
N VAL A 97 9.04 6.19 0.85
CA VAL A 97 8.06 5.25 0.29
C VAL A 97 7.32 5.90 -0.87
N VAL A 98 7.18 5.15 -1.96
CA VAL A 98 6.26 5.48 -3.06
C VAL A 98 4.97 4.69 -2.87
N THR A 99 3.87 5.37 -2.56
CA THR A 99 2.54 4.77 -2.35
C THR A 99 1.67 4.87 -3.58
N HIS A 100 0.89 3.83 -3.87
CA HIS A 100 -0.18 3.90 -4.87
C HIS A 100 -1.50 3.27 -4.36
N HIS A 101 -2.61 3.67 -4.95
CA HIS A 101 -3.96 3.21 -4.61
C HIS A 101 -4.44 2.14 -5.59
N ILE A 102 -5.26 1.20 -5.10
CA ILE A 102 -5.78 0.09 -5.91
C ILE A 102 -7.29 -0.09 -5.73
N TYR A 103 -8.01 0.25 -6.80
CA TYR A 103 -9.44 0.01 -7.00
C TYR A 103 -9.70 -0.51 -8.43
N ASN A 104 -9.18 -1.70 -8.70
CA ASN A 104 -9.09 -2.27 -10.05
C ASN A 104 -10.27 -3.18 -10.44
N LEU A 105 -11.30 -3.30 -9.60
CA LEU A 105 -12.49 -4.09 -9.89
C LEU A 105 -13.66 -3.28 -10.47
N GLY A 106 -13.67 -1.95 -10.33
CA GLY A 106 -14.78 -1.09 -10.76
C GLY A 106 -15.56 -0.48 -9.60
N ALA A 107 -16.77 0.01 -9.88
CA ALA A 107 -17.58 0.67 -8.87
C ALA A 107 -18.34 -0.36 -8.03
N GLY A 108 -18.40 -0.16 -6.72
CA GLY A 108 -19.27 -0.93 -5.83
C GLY A 108 -20.77 -0.73 -6.09
N VAL A 109 -21.13 0.31 -6.86
CA VAL A 109 -22.52 0.56 -7.29
C VAL A 109 -22.86 -0.12 -8.63
N ASP A 110 -21.89 -0.74 -9.29
CA ASP A 110 -22.15 -1.56 -10.47
C ASP A 110 -22.99 -2.78 -10.07
N ARG A 111 -23.85 -3.27 -10.97
CA ARG A 111 -24.71 -4.42 -10.70
C ARG A 111 -23.88 -5.65 -10.30
N ASP A 112 -24.35 -6.38 -9.30
CA ASP A 112 -23.66 -7.42 -8.53
C ASP A 112 -22.90 -8.43 -9.40
N THR A 113 -23.49 -8.79 -10.56
CA THR A 113 -22.91 -9.77 -11.49
C THR A 113 -21.58 -9.30 -12.08
N GLN A 114 -21.42 -8.02 -12.40
CA GLN A 114 -20.21 -7.54 -13.07
C GLN A 114 -18.99 -7.53 -12.15
N LEU A 115 -19.20 -7.28 -10.86
CA LEU A 115 -18.12 -7.26 -9.88
C LEU A 115 -17.65 -8.69 -9.57
N MET A 116 -18.59 -9.61 -9.32
CA MET A 116 -18.28 -11.03 -9.11
C MET A 116 -17.62 -11.66 -10.35
N ASP A 117 -18.09 -11.35 -11.55
CA ASP A 117 -17.50 -11.84 -12.80
C ASP A 117 -16.03 -11.44 -12.93
N ARG A 118 -15.65 -10.23 -12.52
CA ARG A 118 -14.24 -9.77 -12.54
C ARG A 118 -13.40 -10.44 -11.46
N ILE A 119 -13.96 -10.65 -10.26
CA ILE A 119 -13.28 -11.34 -9.15
C ILE A 119 -12.94 -12.79 -9.53
N LEU A 120 -13.87 -13.48 -10.22
CA LEU A 120 -13.71 -14.90 -10.58
C LEU A 120 -13.06 -15.12 -11.95
N ASN A 121 -12.74 -14.06 -12.70
CA ASN A 121 -12.14 -14.15 -14.02
C ASN A 121 -10.61 -13.99 -13.95
N PRO A 122 -9.83 -15.04 -14.24
CA PRO A 122 -8.37 -14.98 -14.14
C PRO A 122 -7.75 -13.96 -15.11
N LYS A 123 -8.35 -13.72 -16.28
CA LYS A 123 -7.86 -12.70 -17.23
C LYS A 123 -8.02 -11.29 -16.68
N ALA A 124 -9.10 -11.03 -15.93
CA ALA A 124 -9.30 -9.75 -15.27
C ALA A 124 -8.23 -9.56 -14.19
N LEU A 125 -7.99 -10.58 -13.36
CA LEU A 125 -6.95 -10.55 -12.32
C LEU A 125 -5.53 -10.41 -12.89
N ASP A 126 -5.20 -11.10 -13.98
CA ASP A 126 -3.90 -10.99 -14.66
C ASP A 126 -3.61 -9.56 -15.12
N GLY A 127 -4.64 -8.84 -15.58
CA GLY A 127 -4.54 -7.43 -15.98
C GLY A 127 -4.15 -6.49 -14.83
N MET A 128 -4.31 -6.91 -13.58
CA MET A 128 -4.06 -6.09 -12.39
C MET A 128 -2.57 -6.06 -11.98
N ALA A 129 -1.73 -6.94 -12.54
CA ALA A 129 -0.30 -7.00 -12.22
C ALA A 129 0.51 -5.80 -12.74
N GLY A 130 0.01 -5.08 -13.74
CA GLY A 130 0.72 -4.01 -14.46
C GLY A 130 1.27 -2.92 -13.53
N PRO A 131 0.43 -2.22 -12.75
CA PRO A 131 0.87 -1.16 -11.84
C PRO A 131 1.98 -1.58 -10.88
N PHE A 132 1.90 -2.79 -10.32
CA PHE A 132 2.94 -3.30 -9.41
C PHE A 132 4.28 -3.52 -10.13
N ARG A 133 4.24 -4.20 -11.27
CA ARG A 133 5.43 -4.48 -12.09
C ARG A 133 6.09 -3.19 -12.54
N ASP A 134 5.29 -2.24 -13.02
CA ASP A 134 5.78 -1.02 -13.63
C ASP A 134 6.34 -0.07 -12.55
N LEU A 135 5.72 0.04 -11.38
CA LEU A 135 6.27 0.77 -10.23
C LEU A 135 7.59 0.16 -9.74
N GLN A 136 7.67 -1.17 -9.63
CA GLN A 136 8.92 -1.86 -9.29
C GLN A 136 10.02 -1.53 -10.31
N GLY A 137 9.68 -1.53 -11.60
CA GLY A 137 10.61 -1.17 -12.68
C GLY A 137 11.13 0.27 -12.55
N LEU A 138 10.24 1.23 -12.27
CA LEU A 138 10.61 2.64 -12.08
C LEU A 138 11.56 2.83 -10.89
N LEU A 139 11.28 2.21 -9.74
CA LEU A 139 12.12 2.31 -8.55
C LEU A 139 13.51 1.71 -8.80
N LYS A 140 13.58 0.53 -9.43
CA LYS A 140 14.84 -0.12 -9.81
C LYS A 140 15.65 0.73 -10.78
N ALA A 141 15.00 1.30 -11.81
CA ALA A 141 15.66 2.15 -12.79
C ALA A 141 16.19 3.46 -12.21
N ALA A 142 15.49 4.03 -11.21
CA ALA A 142 15.89 5.26 -10.55
C ALA A 142 17.08 5.08 -9.59
N GLY A 143 17.36 3.86 -9.13
CA GLY A 143 18.42 3.58 -8.15
C GLY A 143 18.17 4.25 -6.78
N THR A 144 16.90 4.51 -6.45
CA THR A 144 16.50 5.13 -5.18
C THR A 144 16.44 4.10 -4.04
N SER A 145 16.59 4.57 -2.80
CA SER A 145 16.35 3.79 -1.58
C SER A 145 14.85 3.67 -1.23
N ALA A 146 13.99 4.42 -1.92
CA ALA A 146 12.54 4.39 -1.71
C ALA A 146 11.93 3.03 -2.11
N VAL A 147 10.95 2.58 -1.34
CA VAL A 147 10.25 1.31 -1.57
C VAL A 147 8.79 1.51 -1.99
N ALA A 148 8.20 0.54 -2.70
CA ALA A 148 6.81 0.59 -3.13
C ALA A 148 5.86 0.08 -2.04
N TRP A 149 4.77 0.82 -1.77
CA TRP A 149 3.67 0.39 -0.90
C TRP A 149 2.33 0.54 -1.62
N VAL A 150 1.37 -0.33 -1.31
CA VAL A 150 -0.05 -0.01 -1.51
C VAL A 150 -0.48 0.85 -0.35
N GLY A 151 -0.76 2.13 -0.60
CA GLY A 151 -1.18 3.11 0.41
C GLY A 151 -2.66 3.04 0.74
N GLU A 152 -3.48 2.55 -0.20
CA GLU A 152 -4.91 2.34 -0.01
C GLU A 152 -5.43 1.31 -1.01
N SER A 153 -6.26 0.35 -0.59
CA SER A 153 -6.92 -0.56 -1.52
C SER A 153 -8.19 -1.18 -0.97
N GLY A 154 -9.30 -1.00 -1.70
CA GLY A 154 -10.58 -1.64 -1.41
C GLY A 154 -11.14 -2.47 -2.57
N GLY A 155 -10.39 -2.58 -3.68
CA GLY A 155 -10.75 -3.33 -4.89
C GLY A 155 -11.86 -2.70 -5.72
N ALA A 156 -13.03 -2.49 -5.11
CA ALA A 156 -14.15 -1.74 -5.68
C ALA A 156 -14.29 -0.37 -5.01
N TYR A 157 -14.28 0.70 -5.81
CA TYR A 157 -14.48 2.07 -5.29
C TYR A 157 -15.97 2.30 -4.95
N ASN A 158 -16.34 3.48 -4.46
CA ASN A 158 -17.70 3.77 -3.96
C ASN A 158 -18.15 2.82 -2.84
N SER A 159 -17.25 2.55 -1.89
CA SER A 159 -17.53 1.77 -0.67
C SER A 159 -17.81 0.29 -0.89
N GLY A 160 -17.46 -0.29 -2.04
CA GLY A 160 -17.72 -1.70 -2.34
C GLY A 160 -19.21 -2.04 -2.44
N HIS A 161 -19.52 -3.33 -2.49
CA HIS A 161 -20.87 -3.84 -2.75
C HIS A 161 -21.27 -4.89 -1.71
N HIS A 162 -22.40 -4.71 -1.04
CA HIS A 162 -22.90 -5.63 -0.02
C HIS A 162 -23.22 -7.00 -0.61
N LEU A 163 -22.87 -8.08 0.10
CA LEU A 163 -22.92 -9.47 -0.35
C LEU A 163 -21.89 -9.83 -1.44
N VAL A 164 -20.98 -8.91 -1.78
CA VAL A 164 -19.85 -9.18 -2.67
C VAL A 164 -18.54 -8.85 -1.97
N THR A 165 -18.27 -7.57 -1.64
CA THR A 165 -16.98 -7.14 -1.08
C THR A 165 -16.84 -7.41 0.43
N ASP A 166 -17.94 -7.70 1.11
CA ASP A 166 -18.01 -8.17 2.50
C ASP A 166 -18.29 -9.69 2.58
N ALA A 167 -18.29 -10.38 1.43
CA ALA A 167 -18.53 -11.81 1.32
C ALA A 167 -17.26 -12.59 0.95
N PHE A 168 -17.31 -13.91 1.11
CA PHE A 168 -16.15 -14.80 0.89
C PHE A 168 -15.59 -14.73 -0.54
N VAL A 169 -16.44 -14.46 -1.54
CA VAL A 169 -16.02 -14.33 -2.93
C VAL A 169 -14.93 -13.25 -3.08
N PHE A 170 -14.94 -12.19 -2.28
CA PHE A 170 -13.94 -11.13 -2.36
C PHE A 170 -12.53 -11.59 -1.98
N SER A 171 -12.41 -12.64 -1.16
CA SER A 171 -11.12 -13.18 -0.72
C SER A 171 -10.26 -13.70 -1.87
N PHE A 172 -10.86 -14.13 -2.99
CA PHE A 172 -10.12 -14.49 -4.20
C PHE A 172 -9.32 -13.31 -4.73
N TRP A 173 -9.95 -12.13 -4.84
CA TRP A 173 -9.25 -10.92 -5.27
C TRP A 173 -8.25 -10.46 -4.22
N PHE A 174 -8.64 -10.42 -2.93
CA PHE A 174 -7.78 -9.86 -1.90
C PHE A 174 -6.48 -10.64 -1.71
N LEU A 175 -6.55 -11.97 -1.59
CA LEU A 175 -5.37 -12.82 -1.49
C LEU A 175 -4.51 -12.75 -2.76
N ASP A 176 -5.13 -12.58 -3.93
CA ASP A 176 -4.41 -12.39 -5.18
C ASP A 176 -3.64 -11.07 -5.21
N GLN A 177 -4.22 -9.98 -4.72
CA GLN A 177 -3.52 -8.69 -4.61
C GLN A 177 -2.35 -8.77 -3.63
N LEU A 178 -2.50 -9.45 -2.48
CA LEU A 178 -1.40 -9.67 -1.54
C LEU A 178 -0.27 -10.47 -2.19
N GLY A 179 -0.61 -11.54 -2.93
CA GLY A 179 0.36 -12.32 -3.69
C GLY A 179 1.08 -11.52 -4.77
N MET A 180 0.34 -10.75 -5.58
CA MET A 180 0.91 -9.93 -6.65
C MET A 180 1.80 -8.81 -6.11
N SER A 181 1.35 -8.09 -5.09
CA SER A 181 2.14 -7.02 -4.47
C SER A 181 3.45 -7.57 -3.89
N ALA A 182 3.42 -8.72 -3.21
CA ALA A 182 4.62 -9.37 -2.70
C ALA A 182 5.58 -9.81 -3.82
N LYS A 183 5.04 -10.42 -4.89
CA LYS A 183 5.81 -10.83 -6.08
C LYS A 183 6.56 -9.66 -6.73
N PHE A 184 5.98 -8.47 -6.71
CA PHE A 184 6.55 -7.27 -7.32
C PHE A 184 7.23 -6.33 -6.31
N ASP A 185 7.73 -6.87 -5.20
CA ASP A 185 8.59 -6.15 -4.26
C ASP A 185 7.90 -4.97 -3.55
N THR A 186 6.57 -4.99 -3.48
CA THR A 186 5.82 -4.06 -2.63
C THR A 186 5.98 -4.48 -1.16
N LYS A 187 6.33 -3.52 -0.29
CA LYS A 187 6.75 -3.78 1.10
C LYS A 187 5.62 -3.66 2.12
N SER A 188 4.56 -2.94 1.78
CA SER A 188 3.37 -2.89 2.61
C SER A 188 2.11 -2.87 1.76
N TYR A 189 1.03 -3.40 2.33
CA TYR A 189 -0.28 -3.37 1.73
C TYR A 189 -1.29 -2.75 2.70
N CYS A 190 -1.86 -1.59 2.36
CA CYS A 190 -2.89 -0.92 3.16
C CYS A 190 -4.29 -1.30 2.68
N ARG A 191 -5.03 -2.07 3.49
CA ARG A 191 -6.42 -2.44 3.19
C ARG A 191 -7.37 -1.33 3.61
N GLN A 192 -8.10 -0.79 2.64
CA GLN A 192 -9.31 0.00 2.84
C GLN A 192 -10.49 -0.96 2.98
N SER A 193 -11.14 -1.09 4.13
CA SER A 193 -10.84 -0.46 5.42
C SER A 193 -10.84 -1.53 6.52
N PHE A 194 -10.38 -1.19 7.71
CA PHE A 194 -10.62 -1.96 8.92
C PHE A 194 -12.12 -1.95 9.24
N ILE A 195 -12.72 -0.76 9.24
CA ILE A 195 -14.15 -0.50 9.48
C ILE A 195 -14.61 0.59 8.52
N GLY A 196 -15.73 0.37 7.81
CA GLY A 196 -16.35 1.37 6.93
C GLY A 196 -16.48 0.89 5.49
N GLY A 197 -17.65 1.09 4.89
CA GLY A 197 -17.96 0.54 3.57
C GLY A 197 -18.14 -0.99 3.57
N ASN A 198 -18.62 -1.53 2.46
CA ASN A 198 -18.84 -2.95 2.25
C ASN A 198 -17.54 -3.73 2.01
N TYR A 199 -16.40 -3.07 1.82
CA TYR A 199 -15.09 -3.75 1.73
C TYR A 199 -14.39 -3.87 3.10
N GLY A 200 -15.02 -3.38 4.17
CA GLY A 200 -14.43 -3.32 5.51
C GLY A 200 -14.12 -4.72 6.04
N LEU A 201 -13.02 -4.86 6.78
CA LEU A 201 -12.67 -6.13 7.43
C LEU A 201 -13.63 -6.47 8.57
N LEU A 202 -14.19 -5.46 9.24
CA LEU A 202 -15.26 -5.62 10.21
C LEU A 202 -16.56 -4.98 9.72
N ASN A 203 -17.67 -5.62 10.04
CA ASN A 203 -18.99 -5.04 9.87
C ASN A 203 -19.11 -3.73 10.67
N THR A 204 -19.63 -2.68 10.02
CA THR A 204 -19.69 -1.33 10.59
C THR A 204 -20.62 -1.18 11.79
N THR A 205 -21.61 -2.05 11.92
CA THR A 205 -22.62 -1.97 12.99
C THR A 205 -22.36 -3.00 14.09
N THR A 206 -22.00 -4.22 13.72
CA THR A 206 -21.84 -5.32 14.68
C THR A 206 -20.40 -5.54 15.13
N PHE A 207 -19.43 -4.94 14.44
CA PHE A 207 -17.98 -5.19 14.60
C PHE A 207 -17.57 -6.65 14.42
N GLN A 208 -18.45 -7.49 13.86
CA GLN A 208 -18.10 -8.86 13.53
C GLN A 208 -17.17 -8.90 12.31
N PRO A 209 -16.16 -9.79 12.29
CA PRO A 209 -15.24 -9.90 11.18
C PRO A 209 -15.93 -10.44 9.92
N ASN A 210 -15.78 -9.72 8.81
CA ASN A 210 -16.09 -10.20 7.47
C ASN A 210 -15.03 -11.25 7.04
N PRO A 211 -15.30 -12.07 6.00
CA PRO A 211 -14.40 -13.14 5.58
C PRO A 211 -12.95 -12.70 5.34
N ASP A 212 -12.74 -11.50 4.77
CA ASP A 212 -11.40 -10.98 4.50
C ASP A 212 -10.59 -10.63 5.75
N TYR A 213 -11.23 -10.45 6.92
CA TYR A 213 -10.49 -10.36 8.18
C TYR A 213 -9.68 -11.63 8.41
N TYR A 214 -10.27 -12.79 8.12
CA TYR A 214 -9.59 -14.08 8.26
C TYR A 214 -8.53 -14.29 7.18
N SER A 215 -8.77 -13.82 5.95
CA SER A 215 -7.74 -13.77 4.90
C SER A 215 -6.51 -12.97 5.35
N ALA A 216 -6.73 -11.78 5.91
CA ALA A 216 -5.68 -10.93 6.48
C ALA A 216 -4.97 -11.62 7.66
N LEU A 217 -5.73 -12.22 8.58
CA LEU A 217 -5.19 -12.92 9.75
C LEU A 217 -4.31 -14.11 9.37
N LEU A 218 -4.79 -14.96 8.44
CA LEU A 218 -4.07 -16.13 7.97
C LEU A 218 -2.81 -15.72 7.19
N TRP A 219 -2.92 -14.73 6.30
CA TRP A 219 -1.75 -14.16 5.62
C TRP A 219 -0.71 -13.70 6.63
N HIS A 220 -1.13 -12.90 7.62
CA HIS A 220 -0.25 -12.38 8.66
C HIS A 220 0.42 -13.49 9.49
N ARG A 221 -0.27 -14.61 9.75
CA ARG A 221 0.26 -15.71 10.57
C ARG A 221 1.15 -16.68 9.79
N LEU A 222 0.90 -16.87 8.50
CA LEU A 222 1.52 -17.95 7.72
C LEU A 222 2.60 -17.44 6.77
N MET A 223 2.38 -16.30 6.13
CA MET A 223 3.26 -15.79 5.07
C MET A 223 4.41 -14.99 5.68
N GLY A 224 5.64 -15.51 5.55
CA GLY A 224 6.86 -14.81 5.95
C GLY A 224 7.28 -13.75 4.93
N THR A 225 8.30 -12.98 5.26
CA THR A 225 8.72 -11.83 4.44
C THR A 225 9.64 -12.20 3.26
N LYS A 226 10.11 -13.45 3.19
CA LYS A 226 10.93 -13.93 2.07
C LYS A 226 10.04 -14.55 1.00
N VAL A 227 9.83 -13.82 -0.09
CA VAL A 227 9.06 -14.28 -1.27
C VAL A 227 9.90 -15.26 -2.10
N LEU A 228 9.25 -16.32 -2.56
CA LEU A 228 9.82 -17.36 -3.41
C LEU A 228 9.17 -17.31 -4.80
N GLU A 229 9.89 -17.80 -5.81
CA GLU A 229 9.30 -18.00 -7.12
C GLU A 229 8.37 -19.22 -7.09
N ALA A 230 7.10 -19.02 -7.44
CA ALA A 230 6.13 -20.09 -7.65
C ALA A 230 5.86 -20.24 -9.15
N LYS A 231 6.13 -21.45 -9.69
CA LYS A 231 5.75 -21.83 -11.05
C LYS A 231 4.69 -22.92 -10.97
N PHE A 232 3.58 -22.70 -11.66
CA PHE A 232 2.51 -23.67 -11.79
C PHE A 232 2.25 -23.93 -13.27
N THR A 233 2.17 -25.20 -13.64
CA THR A 233 1.81 -25.64 -14.99
C THR A 233 0.43 -26.28 -14.91
N GLY A 234 -0.58 -25.60 -15.44
CA GLY A 234 -1.95 -26.07 -15.38
C GLY A 234 -2.94 -24.97 -15.78
N SER A 235 -4.18 -25.08 -15.29
CA SER A 235 -5.23 -24.09 -15.54
C SER A 235 -4.87 -22.72 -14.96
N ASN A 236 -5.17 -21.65 -15.69
CA ASN A 236 -5.02 -20.27 -15.20
C ASN A 236 -6.02 -19.91 -14.08
N MET A 237 -6.97 -20.80 -13.78
CA MET A 237 -7.86 -20.70 -12.62
C MET A 237 -7.13 -20.94 -11.30
N VAL A 238 -5.94 -21.54 -11.31
CA VAL A 238 -5.12 -21.77 -10.12
C VAL A 238 -4.01 -20.73 -10.08
N ARG A 239 -3.95 -19.99 -8.98
CA ARG A 239 -2.98 -18.90 -8.76
C ARG A 239 -2.14 -19.25 -7.54
N ALA A 240 -0.83 -19.26 -7.72
CA ALA A 240 0.11 -19.76 -6.72
C ALA A 240 1.12 -18.68 -6.33
N TYR A 241 1.26 -18.49 -5.02
CA TYR A 241 2.24 -17.60 -4.39
C TYR A 241 2.96 -18.39 -3.30
N ALA A 242 4.27 -18.19 -3.19
CA ALA A 242 5.10 -18.93 -2.23
C ALA A 242 5.98 -17.96 -1.45
N HIS A 243 6.02 -18.16 -0.14
CA HIS A 243 6.89 -17.44 0.78
C HIS A 243 7.56 -18.48 1.69
N CYS A 244 8.70 -18.13 2.28
CA CYS A 244 9.12 -18.84 3.50
C CYS A 244 8.03 -18.69 4.56
N ALA A 245 7.80 -19.73 5.36
CA ALA A 245 6.85 -19.66 6.46
C ALA A 245 7.29 -18.56 7.44
N LYS A 246 6.32 -17.85 8.00
CA LYS A 246 6.60 -16.94 9.11
C LYS A 246 7.10 -17.77 10.28
N HIS A 247 8.37 -17.58 10.67
CA HIS A 247 8.89 -18.24 11.85
C HIS A 247 8.02 -17.85 13.05
N ALA A 248 7.64 -18.83 13.89
CA ALA A 248 7.27 -18.52 15.26
C ALA A 248 8.44 -17.72 15.85
N VAL A 249 8.15 -16.63 16.57
CA VAL A 249 9.18 -15.81 17.22
C VAL A 249 10.15 -16.75 17.92
N SER A 250 11.36 -16.90 17.35
CA SER A 250 12.42 -17.65 17.99
C SER A 250 12.88 -16.87 19.21
N ASP A 251 13.20 -17.61 20.25
CA ASP A 251 13.73 -17.15 21.52
C ASP A 251 14.73 -15.99 21.31
N PRO A 252 14.55 -14.82 21.96
CA PRO A 252 15.46 -13.67 21.79
C PRO A 252 16.94 -13.95 22.10
N ASP A 253 17.26 -15.13 22.65
CA ASP A 253 18.62 -15.58 22.97
C ASP A 253 19.28 -16.49 21.90
N ASP A 254 18.70 -16.67 20.71
CA ASP A 254 19.33 -17.46 19.63
C ASP A 254 20.39 -16.64 18.85
N PRO A 255 21.70 -16.97 18.94
CA PRO A 255 22.79 -16.25 18.30
C PRO A 255 22.87 -16.45 16.77
N THR A 256 21.97 -17.23 16.16
CA THR A 256 22.00 -17.54 14.72
C THR A 256 21.14 -16.63 13.84
N THR A 257 20.48 -15.61 14.41
CA THR A 257 19.57 -14.72 13.67
C THR A 257 20.33 -13.82 12.66
N PRO A 258 20.17 -14.00 11.33
CA PRO A 258 20.88 -13.19 10.34
C PRO A 258 20.29 -11.78 10.22
N SER A 259 21.15 -10.79 9.94
CA SER A 259 20.76 -9.39 9.69
C SER A 259 19.76 -9.28 8.52
N HIS A 260 18.58 -8.70 8.80
CA HIS A 260 17.51 -8.51 7.81
C HIS A 260 17.84 -7.42 6.79
N HIS A 261 18.23 -7.82 5.59
CA HIS A 261 18.13 -6.97 4.40
C HIS A 261 17.52 -7.76 3.23
N HIS A 262 16.56 -7.12 2.56
CA HIS A 262 15.75 -7.57 1.41
C HIS A 262 14.56 -8.50 1.74
N SER A 263 13.42 -7.89 2.07
CA SER A 263 12.15 -8.55 2.40
C SER A 263 10.99 -8.00 1.55
N ASN A 264 9.94 -8.80 1.32
CA ASN A 264 8.74 -8.48 0.54
C ASN A 264 7.46 -8.71 1.36
N ILE A 265 6.54 -7.74 1.27
CA ILE A 265 5.51 -7.39 2.26
C ILE A 265 5.96 -7.65 3.70
N ASP A 266 6.62 -6.69 4.30
CA ASP A 266 6.92 -6.71 5.72
C ASP A 266 5.65 -6.55 6.56
N ARG A 267 4.65 -5.83 6.03
CA ARG A 267 3.49 -5.38 6.81
C ARG A 267 2.20 -5.36 5.98
N LEU A 268 1.18 -6.05 6.47
CA LEU A 268 -0.21 -5.75 6.13
C LEU A 268 -0.66 -4.64 7.08
N ILE A 269 -0.96 -3.47 6.53
CA ILE A 269 -1.46 -2.31 7.23
C ILE A 269 -2.96 -2.24 6.94
N ILE A 270 -3.76 -1.84 7.92
CA ILE A 270 -5.21 -1.73 7.75
C ILE A 270 -5.59 -0.32 8.19
N HIS A 271 -6.28 0.42 7.31
CA HIS A 271 -6.75 1.78 7.57
C HIS A 271 -8.02 1.80 8.40
#